data_AF-A0A3M3RU68-F1
#
_entry.id   AF-A0A3M3RU68-F1
#
_cell.length_a   1.000
_cell.length_b   1.000
_cell.length_c   1.000
_cell.angle_alpha   90.00
_cell.angle_beta   90.00
_cell.angle_gamma   90.00
#
_symmetry.space_group_name_H-M   'P 1'
#
loop_
_entity.id
_entity.type
_entity.pdbx_description
1 polymer ?
#
loop_
_entity_poly.entity_id
_entity_poly.type
_entity_poly.pdbx_seq_one_letter_code
_entity_poly.pdbx_strand_id
1 'polypeptide(L)'
;MQSEVATAMREALSQVVDGGTAKRVQGTFKMQDGSVLAMGGKTGTGDNRIESIGAGGRILSSRAINRTATFVFYIGDNHFGALTAFVPGRAAEGFRFTSALPVQVLKGMAPILTPYLENHGQAMCNAPLADPPTGA
;
A
#
# COMPACT_ATOMS: atom_id res chain seq x y z
N MET A 1 13.87 7.79 -16.33
CA MET A 1 13.46 6.44 -16.79
C MET A 1 12.84 6.61 -18.16
N GLN A 2 13.13 5.73 -19.12
CA GLN A 2 12.51 5.80 -20.44
C GLN A 2 11.00 5.52 -20.35
N SER A 3 10.20 6.19 -21.15
CA SER A 3 8.72 6.11 -21.07
C SER A 3 8.24 4.67 -21.26
N GLU A 4 8.85 3.95 -22.21
CA GLU A 4 8.54 2.56 -22.54
C GLU A 4 8.77 1.63 -21.34
N VAL A 5 9.85 1.87 -20.59
CA VAL A 5 10.17 1.09 -19.37
C VAL A 5 9.17 1.38 -18.25
N ALA A 6 8.77 2.65 -18.08
CA ALA A 6 7.77 3.02 -17.09
C ALA A 6 6.40 2.42 -17.40
N THR A 7 6.00 2.43 -18.67
CA THR A 7 4.75 1.81 -19.15
C THR A 7 4.77 0.30 -18.92
N ALA A 8 5.83 -0.39 -19.34
CA ALA A 8 5.98 -1.82 -19.12
C ALA A 8 5.96 -2.19 -17.62
N MET A 9 6.60 -1.38 -16.77
CA MET A 9 6.59 -1.58 -15.32
C MET A 9 5.17 -1.38 -14.74
N ARG A 10 4.43 -0.37 -15.22
CA ARG A 10 3.04 -0.13 -14.78
C ARG A 10 2.14 -1.33 -15.13
N GLU A 11 2.24 -1.85 -16.35
CA GLU A 11 1.52 -3.05 -16.77
C GLU A 11 1.90 -4.29 -15.94
N ALA A 12 3.20 -4.50 -15.69
CA ALA A 12 3.65 -5.62 -14.85
C ALA A 12 3.13 -5.52 -13.41
N LEU A 13 3.04 -4.31 -12.85
CA LEU A 13 2.53 -4.07 -11.50
C LEU A 13 1.00 -4.24 -11.40
N SER A 14 0.24 -4.01 -12.48
CA SER A 14 -1.21 -4.25 -12.48
C SER A 14 -1.54 -5.73 -12.31
N GLN A 15 -0.74 -6.62 -12.93
CA GLN A 15 -0.93 -8.07 -12.85
C GLN A 15 -0.87 -8.61 -11.40
N VAL A 16 -0.10 -7.97 -10.52
CA VAL A 16 -0.03 -8.31 -9.09
C VAL A 16 -1.37 -8.06 -8.38
N VAL A 17 -2.11 -7.04 -8.82
CA VAL A 17 -3.44 -6.68 -8.35
C VAL A 17 -4.52 -7.47 -9.08
N ASP A 18 -4.33 -7.84 -10.35
CA ASP A 18 -5.37 -8.56 -11.09
C ASP A 18 -5.47 -10.05 -10.77
N GLY A 19 -4.33 -10.70 -10.49
CA GLY A 19 -4.30 -12.14 -10.20
C GLY A 19 -3.32 -12.55 -9.10
N GLY A 20 -2.45 -11.63 -8.69
CA GLY A 20 -1.35 -11.93 -7.78
C GLY A 20 -1.67 -11.74 -6.30
N THR A 21 -0.61 -11.49 -5.53
CA THR A 21 -0.66 -11.34 -4.06
C THR A 21 -1.54 -10.18 -3.57
N ALA A 22 -1.86 -9.21 -4.44
CA ALA A 22 -2.68 -8.05 -4.11
C ALA A 22 -4.12 -8.15 -4.65
N LYS A 23 -4.56 -9.32 -5.18
CA LYS A 23 -5.89 -9.51 -5.78
C LYS A 23 -7.10 -9.03 -4.97
N ARG A 24 -6.95 -8.91 -3.66
CA ARG A 24 -8.02 -8.50 -2.74
C ARG A 24 -8.46 -7.05 -2.94
N VAL A 25 -7.61 -6.18 -3.49
CA VAL A 25 -7.92 -4.77 -3.75
C VAL A 25 -8.42 -4.50 -5.18
N GLN A 26 -8.43 -5.51 -6.05
CA GLN A 26 -8.99 -5.38 -7.40
C GLN A 26 -10.43 -4.85 -7.37
N GLY A 27 -10.73 -3.88 -8.23
CA GLY A 27 -12.08 -3.31 -8.36
C GLY A 27 -12.59 -2.54 -7.14
N THR A 28 -11.73 -2.26 -6.16
CA THR A 28 -12.12 -1.55 -4.92
C THR A 28 -12.37 -0.07 -5.17
N PHE A 29 -11.51 0.57 -5.96
CA PHE A 29 -11.61 1.99 -6.26
C PHE A 29 -12.39 2.18 -7.57
N LYS A 30 -13.60 2.72 -7.44
CA LYS A 30 -14.49 3.04 -8.56
C LYS A 30 -14.92 4.49 -8.45
N MET A 31 -15.04 5.17 -9.57
CA MET A 31 -15.64 6.51 -9.62
C MET A 31 -17.17 6.42 -9.60
N GLN A 32 -17.84 7.55 -9.39
CA GLN A 32 -19.31 7.65 -9.41
C GLN A 32 -19.94 7.21 -10.74
N ASP A 33 -19.23 7.39 -11.86
CA ASP A 33 -19.67 6.93 -13.19
C ASP A 33 -19.57 5.40 -13.37
N GLY A 34 -19.09 4.69 -12.35
CA GLY A 34 -18.91 3.24 -12.34
C GLY A 34 -17.58 2.76 -12.94
N SER A 35 -16.75 3.66 -13.48
CA SER A 35 -15.42 3.33 -13.99
C SER A 35 -14.51 2.85 -12.87
N VAL A 36 -13.77 1.77 -13.12
CA VAL A 36 -12.79 1.23 -12.17
C VAL A 36 -11.47 1.92 -12.40
N LEU A 37 -10.88 2.49 -11.35
CA LEU A 37 -9.56 3.08 -11.43
C LEU A 37 -8.51 1.99 -11.61
N ALA A 38 -7.66 2.15 -12.64
CA ALA A 38 -6.53 1.26 -12.87
C ALA A 38 -5.63 1.23 -11.63
N MET A 39 -5.21 0.04 -11.21
CA MET A 39 -4.43 -0.12 -9.99
C MET A 39 -3.33 -1.15 -10.22
N GLY A 40 -2.18 -0.89 -9.62
CA GLY A 40 -1.08 -1.82 -9.60
C GLY A 40 -0.20 -1.58 -8.40
N GLY A 41 0.66 -2.54 -8.09
CA GLY A 41 1.56 -2.40 -6.96
C GLY A 41 2.33 -3.65 -6.66
N LYS A 42 3.26 -3.54 -5.71
CA LYS A 42 4.07 -4.66 -5.26
C LYS A 42 3.95 -4.85 -3.76
N THR A 43 3.77 -6.11 -3.41
CA THR A 43 3.79 -6.61 -2.04
C THR A 43 5.21 -7.00 -1.61
N GLY A 44 5.53 -6.76 -0.35
CA GLY A 44 6.74 -7.22 0.32
C GLY A 44 6.41 -7.71 1.72
N THR A 45 7.05 -8.80 2.15
CA THR A 45 6.99 -9.30 3.53
C THR A 45 8.42 -9.58 3.98
N GLY A 46 8.82 -9.02 5.12
CA GLY A 46 10.12 -9.23 5.75
C GLY A 46 9.93 -9.84 7.14
N ASP A 47 10.73 -10.86 7.43
CA ASP A 47 10.88 -11.44 8.76
C ASP A 47 12.37 -11.46 9.09
N ASN A 48 12.87 -10.34 9.63
CA ASN A 48 14.28 -10.19 9.90
C ASN A 48 14.62 -10.90 11.21
N ARG A 49 15.54 -11.87 11.16
CA ARG A 49 15.89 -12.73 12.29
C ARG A 49 17.39 -12.93 12.38
N ILE A 50 17.91 -12.99 13.61
CA ILE A 50 19.28 -13.45 13.87
C ILE A 50 19.21 -14.94 14.17
N GLU A 51 19.90 -15.73 13.37
CA GLU A 51 20.02 -17.17 13.56
C GLU A 51 21.45 -17.57 13.90
N SER A 52 21.62 -18.37 14.94
CA SER A 52 22.90 -18.99 15.28
C SER A 52 22.90 -20.39 14.69
N ILE A 53 23.89 -20.71 13.85
CA ILE A 53 23.96 -21.98 13.12
C ILE A 53 25.16 -22.77 13.64
N GLY A 54 24.91 -24.03 14.04
CA GLY A 54 25.93 -24.96 14.51
C GLY A 54 26.51 -25.83 13.39
N ALA A 55 27.44 -26.71 13.75
CA ALA A 55 28.01 -27.69 12.83
C ALA A 55 26.90 -28.52 12.15
N GLY A 56 27.03 -28.72 10.83
CA GLY A 56 26.04 -29.44 10.03
C GLY A 56 24.78 -28.64 9.67
N GLY A 57 24.77 -27.32 9.84
CA GLY A 57 23.66 -26.46 9.41
C GLY A 57 22.46 -26.40 10.38
N ARG A 58 22.60 -26.96 11.58
CA ARG A 58 21.53 -26.94 12.59
C ARG A 58 21.35 -25.53 13.18
N ILE A 59 20.13 -25.00 13.12
CA ILE A 59 19.77 -23.75 13.81
C ILE A 59 19.77 -24.01 15.33
N LEU A 60 20.64 -23.32 16.06
CA LEU A 60 20.80 -23.39 17.52
C LEU A 60 19.90 -22.39 18.25
N SER A 61 19.68 -21.23 17.64
CA SER A 61 18.76 -20.21 18.15
C SER A 61 18.29 -19.34 16.99
N SER A 62 17.04 -18.88 17.01
CA SER A 62 16.48 -17.93 16.05
C SER A 62 15.75 -16.84 16.83
N ARG A 63 16.09 -15.58 16.62
CA ARG A 63 15.51 -14.43 17.34
C ARG A 63 15.00 -13.39 16.35
N ALA A 64 13.73 -13.02 16.46
CA ALA A 64 13.17 -11.95 15.64
C ALA A 64 13.80 -10.58 15.96
N ILE A 65 14.18 -9.85 14.92
CA ILE A 65 14.59 -8.44 14.98
C ILE A 65 13.40 -7.54 14.65
N ASN A 66 12.66 -7.86 13.59
CA ASN A 66 11.44 -7.15 13.21
C ASN A 66 10.61 -8.00 12.23
N ARG A 67 9.34 -7.61 12.09
CA ARG A 67 8.48 -8.10 11.02
C ARG A 67 7.87 -6.93 10.28
N THR A 68 7.90 -6.99 8.95
CA THR A 68 7.42 -5.92 8.06
C THR A 68 6.53 -6.51 6.99
N ALA A 69 5.46 -5.80 6.66
CA ALA A 69 4.63 -6.08 5.50
C ALA A 69 4.35 -4.76 4.81
N THR A 70 4.72 -4.64 3.54
CA THR A 70 4.58 -3.41 2.77
C THR A 70 3.81 -3.68 1.48
N PHE A 71 2.93 -2.75 1.12
CA PHE A 71 2.34 -2.68 -0.20
C PHE A 71 2.61 -1.29 -0.79
N VAL A 72 3.39 -1.23 -1.85
CA VAL A 72 3.63 -0.01 -2.64
C VAL A 72 2.74 -0.06 -3.86
N PHE A 73 2.00 0.99 -4.15
CA PHE A 73 0.93 0.96 -5.14
C PHE A 73 0.75 2.29 -5.88
N TYR A 74 0.02 2.23 -6.99
CA TYR A 74 -0.58 3.37 -7.65
C TYR A 74 -2.10 3.17 -7.82
N ILE A 75 -2.85 4.27 -7.90
CA ILE A 75 -4.28 4.30 -8.22
C ILE A 75 -4.51 5.37 -9.29
N GLY A 76 -5.01 4.94 -10.45
CA GLY A 76 -5.05 5.75 -11.66
C GLY A 76 -3.66 6.25 -12.05
N ASP A 77 -3.62 7.42 -12.67
CA ASP A 77 -2.39 7.95 -13.24
C ASP A 77 -1.56 8.75 -12.24
N ASN A 78 -2.21 9.36 -11.25
CA ASN A 78 -1.63 10.44 -10.44
C ASN A 78 -1.46 10.11 -8.95
N HIS A 79 -1.93 8.96 -8.47
CA HIS A 79 -1.86 8.64 -7.04
C HIS A 79 -0.92 7.48 -6.79
N PHE A 80 0.08 7.70 -5.94
CA PHE A 80 1.08 6.72 -5.56
C PHE A 80 1.18 6.67 -4.04
N GLY A 81 1.40 5.48 -3.49
CA GLY A 81 1.44 5.31 -2.04
C GLY A 81 2.21 4.08 -1.61
N ALA A 82 2.54 4.05 -0.33
CA ALA A 82 3.12 2.90 0.35
C ALA A 82 2.44 2.72 1.71
N LEU A 83 1.96 1.52 1.99
CA LEU A 83 1.38 1.16 3.27
C LEU A 83 2.20 0.06 3.91
N THR A 84 2.75 0.34 5.10
CA THR A 84 3.65 -0.57 5.81
C THR A 84 3.09 -0.89 7.20
N ALA A 85 2.92 -2.18 7.48
CA ALA A 85 2.77 -2.70 8.83
C ALA A 85 4.14 -3.13 9.35
N PHE A 86 4.51 -2.68 10.55
CA PHE A 86 5.83 -2.87 11.12
C PHE A 86 5.74 -3.21 12.61
N VAL A 87 6.40 -4.28 13.03
CA VAL A 87 6.57 -4.65 14.44
C VAL A 87 8.07 -4.74 14.75
N PRO A 88 8.59 -3.88 15.66
CA PRO A 88 9.99 -3.92 16.05
C PRO A 88 10.27 -4.94 17.16
N GLY A 89 11.53 -5.38 17.21
CA GLY A 89 12.11 -6.12 18.33
C GLY A 89 11.58 -7.54 18.49
N ARG A 90 11.85 -8.12 19.66
CA ARG A 90 11.45 -9.50 20.01
C ARG A 90 9.95 -9.70 20.00
N ALA A 91 9.15 -8.64 20.18
CA ALA A 91 7.70 -8.72 20.07
C ALA A 91 7.25 -9.25 18.71
N ALA A 92 8.01 -9.02 17.64
CA ALA A 92 7.74 -9.53 16.30
C ALA A 92 7.60 -11.05 16.22
N GLU A 93 8.19 -11.79 17.16
CA GLU A 93 8.09 -13.25 17.27
C GLU A 93 6.64 -13.74 17.46
N GLY A 94 5.81 -12.93 18.11
CA GLY A 94 4.39 -13.21 18.32
C GLY A 94 3.49 -12.89 17.13
N PHE A 95 4.02 -12.26 16.08
CA PHE A 95 3.21 -11.80 14.95
C PHE A 95 3.46 -12.63 13.69
N ARG A 96 2.38 -13.03 13.01
CA ARG A 96 2.44 -13.77 11.75
C ARG A 96 1.54 -13.14 10.67
N PHE A 97 1.76 -11.86 10.37
CA PHE A 97 1.11 -11.20 9.24
C PHE A 97 1.99 -11.21 7.98
N THR A 98 1.35 -11.06 6.82
CA THR A 98 1.97 -10.90 5.50
C THR A 98 1.55 -9.57 4.89
N SER A 99 2.04 -9.26 3.70
CA SER A 99 1.56 -8.14 2.86
C SER A 99 0.06 -8.14 2.59
N ALA A 100 -0.69 -9.22 2.87
CA ALA A 100 -2.14 -9.20 2.81
C ALA A 100 -2.76 -8.21 3.81
N LEU A 101 -2.11 -7.96 4.97
CA LEU A 101 -2.60 -7.00 5.95
C LEU A 101 -2.62 -5.57 5.36
N PRO A 102 -1.50 -5.02 4.85
CA PRO A 102 -1.52 -3.73 4.17
C PRO A 102 -2.53 -3.60 3.04
N VAL A 103 -2.67 -4.64 2.21
CA VAL A 103 -3.62 -4.66 1.09
C VAL A 103 -5.07 -4.55 1.60
N GLN A 104 -5.40 -5.26 2.69
CA GLN A 104 -6.73 -5.19 3.29
C GLN A 104 -7.00 -3.87 4.00
N VAL A 105 -5.99 -3.28 4.64
CA VAL A 105 -6.11 -1.93 5.22
C VAL A 105 -6.40 -0.92 4.12
N LEU A 106 -5.65 -0.93 3.02
CA LEU A 106 -5.90 -0.05 1.88
C LEU A 106 -7.32 -0.25 1.31
N LYS A 107 -7.79 -1.49 1.21
CA LYS A 107 -9.17 -1.78 0.82
C LYS A 107 -10.19 -1.17 1.78
N GLY A 108 -9.97 -1.30 3.08
CA GLY A 108 -10.83 -0.73 4.11
C GLY A 108 -10.84 0.80 4.11
N MET A 109 -9.78 1.44 3.60
CA MET A 109 -9.70 2.89 3.43
C MET A 109 -10.45 3.40 2.19
N ALA A 110 -11.02 2.54 1.34
CA ALA A 110 -11.74 2.97 0.14
C ALA A 110 -12.82 4.04 0.39
N PRO A 111 -13.67 3.95 1.44
CA PRO A 111 -14.70 4.96 1.69
C PRO A 111 -14.15 6.36 1.95
N ILE A 112 -12.94 6.49 2.48
CA ILE A 112 -12.31 7.79 2.75
C ILE A 112 -11.44 8.28 1.58
N LEU A 113 -10.92 7.35 0.77
CA LEU A 113 -10.03 7.67 -0.35
C LEU A 113 -10.79 7.94 -1.65
N THR A 114 -11.89 7.22 -1.92
CA THR A 114 -12.65 7.38 -3.17
C THR A 114 -13.11 8.83 -3.40
N PRO A 115 -13.69 9.56 -2.42
CA PRO A 115 -14.09 10.95 -2.64
C PRO A 115 -12.92 11.88 -2.99
N TYR A 116 -11.74 11.62 -2.42
CA TYR A 116 -10.52 12.36 -2.73
C TYR A 116 -10.01 12.04 -4.15
N LEU A 117 -10.07 10.78 -4.56
CA LEU A 117 -9.68 10.33 -5.90
C LEU A 117 -10.61 10.90 -6.98
N GLU A 118 -11.91 11.04 -6.67
CA GLU A 118 -12.91 11.65 -7.54
C GLU A 118 -12.65 13.15 -7.75
N ASN A 119 -12.24 13.87 -6.70
CA ASN A 119 -11.90 15.29 -6.80
C ASN A 119 -10.49 15.54 -7.37
N HIS A 120 -9.96 14.62 -8.18
CA HIS A 120 -8.62 14.68 -8.78
C HIS A 120 -7.48 14.96 -7.78
N GLY A 121 -7.63 14.50 -6.53
CA GLY A 121 -6.64 14.71 -5.49
C GLY A 121 -6.61 16.13 -4.92
N GLN A 122 -7.63 16.96 -5.17
CA GLN A 122 -7.78 18.22 -4.45
C GLN A 122 -8.06 17.96 -2.98
N ALA A 123 -7.37 18.69 -2.11
CA ALA A 123 -7.58 18.61 -0.68
C ALA A 123 -9.06 18.86 -0.36
N MET A 124 -9.68 17.95 0.39
CA MET A 124 -11.08 18.07 0.83
C MET A 124 -11.25 19.10 1.98
N CYS A 125 -10.21 19.87 2.27
CA CYS A 125 -10.31 21.00 3.17
C CYS A 125 -11.08 22.11 2.45
N ASN A 126 -12.26 22.44 2.94
CA ASN A 126 -12.90 23.70 2.57
C ASN A 126 -11.96 24.83 2.99
N ALA A 127 -11.55 25.67 2.05
CA ALA A 127 -10.96 26.95 2.41
C ALA A 127 -11.93 27.66 3.37
N PRO A 128 -11.45 28.28 4.46
CA PRO A 128 -12.33 29.11 5.29
C PRO A 128 -13.04 30.10 4.36
N LEU A 129 -14.35 30.23 4.52
CA LEU A 129 -15.13 31.26 3.84
C LEU A 129 -14.41 32.59 4.09
N ALA A 130 -13.97 33.25 3.01
CA ALA A 130 -13.38 34.58 3.13
C ALA A 130 -14.37 35.46 3.91
N ASP A 131 -13.87 36.16 4.93
CA ASP A 131 -14.70 37.10 5.69
C ASP A 131 -15.40 38.04 4.70
N PRO A 132 -16.69 38.33 4.90
CA PRO A 132 -17.40 39.27 4.05
C PRO A 132 -16.61 40.58 4.01
N PRO A 133 -16.54 41.25 2.84
CA PRO A 133 -15.78 42.48 2.70
C PRO A 133 -16.23 43.44 3.80
N THR A 134 -15.27 43.87 4.62
CA THR A 134 -15.51 44.86 5.66
C THR A 134 -15.78 46.19 4.97
N GLY A 135 -17.06 46.47 4.71
CA GLY A 135 -17.72 47.77 4.56
C GLY A 135 -17.08 48.87 3.70
N ALA A 136 -17.92 49.36 2.77
CA ALA A 136 -18.08 50.74 2.28
C ALA A 136 -16.98 51.37 1.42
#